data_AF-F4FYT3-F1
#
_entry.id   AF-F4FYT3-F1
#
_cell.length_a   1.000
_cell.length_b   1.000
_cell.length_c   1.000
_cell.angle_alpha   90.00
_cell.angle_beta   90.00
_cell.angle_gamma   90.00
#
_symmetry.space_group_name_H-M   'P 1'
#
loop_
_entity.id
_entity.type
_entity.pdbx_description
1 polymer ?
#
loop_
_entity_poly.entity_id
_entity_poly.type
_entity_poly.pdbx_seq_one_letter_code
_entity_poly.pdbx_strand_id
1 'polypeptide(L)'
;MTRLRIAIAIVLALFLLGLSGSTFYSLPFYPQGNQYIQYSVPTEMKYTLNVYNATSNHNSSALSLIERAIINYNVRSINGTWVNVLVTSNYTKVNNISFISSGNFTINYALSPLNLDYPYLFPGFLSNSTSYAIKSNSTTLILSFVNMTNVSGVSTFIYKELSPTSLTLAILPNGVVSSLNQTSSGLTFNMNLLSYQNSSYLKSMNFTNRPGYLYVNLTFSRFSMTYQPSGYLEYVYPSLLPGNILLMSVYNIQFYQGAKVGGYDIINSQPVNFIINVGSPNELVTNFVSIKNNTAYWNSSTFQFVGNVTKNIQGTTYNLQEYSNILVRNNVTVSKTILYVEKNMIVEEDYNQTIPSVLSYKLELINSSYINPDTSFPDLTGYFNSTLPFKAINPSGSFTIAVIVTLVVVAILVILHRR
;
A
#
# COMPACT_ATOMS: atom_id res chain seq x y z
N MET A 1 -34.08 7.12 45.25
CA MET A 1 -32.60 7.26 45.25
C MET A 1 -31.83 6.05 44.72
N THR A 2 -32.42 4.85 44.66
CA THR A 2 -31.76 3.61 44.21
C THR A 2 -31.59 3.48 42.69
N ARG A 3 -32.51 4.01 41.87
CA ARG A 3 -32.42 3.92 40.40
C ARG A 3 -31.33 4.82 39.78
N LEU A 4 -31.04 5.97 40.38
CA LEU A 4 -29.98 6.88 39.91
C LEU A 4 -28.58 6.30 40.17
N ARG A 5 -28.39 5.54 41.27
CA ARG A 5 -27.11 4.86 41.57
C ARG A 5 -26.82 3.70 40.63
N ILE A 6 -27.86 3.00 40.15
CA ILE A 6 -27.72 1.93 39.16
C ILE A 6 -27.38 2.51 37.77
N ALA A 7 -28.00 3.62 37.38
CA ALA A 7 -27.67 4.30 36.12
C ALA A 7 -26.22 4.84 36.12
N ILE A 8 -25.76 5.42 37.23
CA ILE A 8 -24.37 5.89 37.34
C ILE A 8 -23.39 4.72 37.36
N ALA A 9 -23.72 3.59 38.01
CA ALA A 9 -22.88 2.40 38.01
C ALA A 9 -22.80 1.73 36.62
N ILE A 10 -23.89 1.75 35.83
CA ILE A 10 -23.90 1.23 34.46
C ILE A 10 -23.12 2.16 33.52
N VAL A 11 -23.23 3.48 33.69
CA VAL A 11 -22.43 4.46 32.92
C VAL A 11 -20.95 4.39 33.31
N LEU A 12 -20.61 4.18 34.58
CA LEU A 12 -19.22 3.94 35.01
C LEU A 12 -18.68 2.59 34.53
N ALA A 13 -19.51 1.54 34.52
CA ALA A 13 -19.12 0.23 33.98
C ALA A 13 -18.94 0.27 32.45
N LEU A 14 -19.73 1.07 31.72
CA LEU A 14 -19.55 1.34 30.30
C LEU A 14 -18.31 2.22 30.02
N PHE A 15 -17.98 3.15 30.92
CA PHE A 15 -16.74 3.94 30.83
C PHE A 15 -15.49 3.12 31.19
N LEU A 16 -15.59 2.20 32.14
CA LEU A 16 -14.48 1.32 32.54
C LEU A 16 -14.26 0.14 31.58
N LEU A 17 -15.30 -0.31 30.87
CA LEU A 17 -15.15 -1.21 29.70
C LEU A 17 -14.63 -0.47 28.45
N GLY A 18 -14.60 0.87 28.47
CA GLY A 18 -13.93 1.71 27.47
C GLY A 18 -12.44 1.98 27.76
N LEU A 19 -11.88 1.44 28.85
CA LEU A 19 -10.51 1.72 29.29
C LEU A 19 -9.63 0.48 29.51
N SER A 20 -10.01 -0.69 28.99
CA SER A 20 -9.00 -1.64 28.52
C SER A 20 -8.71 -1.32 27.06
N GLY A 21 -7.85 -0.33 26.84
CA GLY A 21 -7.19 -0.15 25.55
C GLY A 21 -6.36 -1.39 25.26
N SER A 22 -6.98 -2.42 24.69
CA SER A 22 -6.27 -3.29 23.78
C SER A 22 -5.85 -2.37 22.65
N THR A 23 -4.61 -1.89 22.71
CA THR A 23 -3.93 -1.29 21.57
C THR A 23 -3.89 -2.37 20.48
N PHE A 24 -4.94 -2.43 19.68
CA PHE A 24 -4.99 -3.29 18.52
C PHE A 24 -3.95 -2.74 17.53
N TYR A 25 -2.82 -3.43 17.40
CA TYR A 25 -1.70 -3.09 16.52
C TYR A 25 -2.02 -3.25 15.02
N SER A 26 -3.29 -3.10 14.61
CA SER A 26 -3.66 -3.09 13.20
C SER A 26 -3.51 -1.67 12.66
N LEU A 27 -2.79 -1.51 11.56
CA LEU A 27 -2.79 -0.30 10.77
C LEU A 27 -4.24 0.03 10.36
N PRO A 28 -4.74 1.22 10.72
CA PRO A 28 -5.96 1.73 10.12
C PRO A 28 -5.75 1.89 8.62
N PHE A 29 -6.85 1.87 7.86
CA PHE A 29 -6.83 2.08 6.42
C PHE A 29 -6.04 3.34 6.03
N TYR A 30 -6.19 4.40 6.82
CA TYR A 30 -5.47 5.66 6.67
C TYR A 30 -4.71 5.96 7.97
N PRO A 31 -3.40 6.23 7.93
CA PRO A 31 -2.57 6.32 9.12
C PRO A 31 -2.73 7.69 9.79
N GLN A 32 -2.47 7.71 11.10
CA GLN A 32 -2.19 8.94 11.85
C GLN A 32 -0.69 9.35 11.78
N GLY A 33 0.05 8.78 10.83
CA GLY A 33 1.49 9.00 10.62
C GLY A 33 2.41 8.41 11.69
N ASN A 34 3.71 8.36 11.38
CA ASN A 34 4.87 7.95 12.20
C ASN A 34 4.54 7.32 13.56
N GLN A 35 4.25 6.02 13.55
CA GLN A 35 3.96 5.27 14.77
C GLN A 35 5.20 4.49 15.15
N TYR A 36 5.79 4.82 16.30
CA TYR A 36 6.80 3.97 16.89
C TYR A 36 6.19 2.61 17.22
N ILE A 37 6.71 1.54 16.62
CA ILE A 37 6.23 0.17 16.88
C ILE A 37 7.35 -0.58 17.59
N GLN A 38 7.16 -0.83 18.87
CA GLN A 38 7.93 -1.83 19.61
C GLN A 38 7.40 -3.20 19.25
N TYR A 39 8.29 -4.12 18.86
CA TYR A 39 7.90 -5.46 18.41
C TYR A 39 8.92 -6.50 18.85
N SER A 40 8.54 -7.77 18.82
CA SER A 40 9.44 -8.90 19.05
C SER A 40 9.34 -9.86 17.88
N VAL A 41 10.39 -10.62 17.60
CA VAL A 41 10.38 -11.64 16.55
C VAL A 41 10.42 -13.03 17.17
N PRO A 42 9.73 -14.04 16.61
CA PRO A 42 9.74 -15.39 17.17
C PRO A 42 11.11 -16.04 17.00
N THR A 43 11.73 -16.46 18.10
CA THR A 43 13.02 -17.19 18.09
C THR A 43 12.82 -18.70 17.96
N GLU A 44 11.68 -19.20 18.43
CA GLU A 44 11.29 -20.60 18.27
C GLU A 44 9.83 -20.68 17.86
N MET A 45 9.50 -21.56 16.93
CA MET A 45 8.12 -21.89 16.59
C MET A 45 7.98 -23.39 16.33
N LYS A 46 6.90 -23.98 16.83
CA LYS A 46 6.58 -25.39 16.61
C LYS A 46 5.18 -25.50 16.03
N TYR A 47 5.04 -26.24 14.94
CA TYR A 47 3.78 -26.42 14.23
C TYR A 47 3.45 -27.89 14.05
N THR A 48 2.15 -28.20 13.95
CA THR A 48 1.64 -29.44 13.37
C THR A 48 1.15 -29.15 11.97
N LEU A 49 1.60 -29.93 10.99
CA LEU A 49 1.07 -29.95 9.63
C LEU A 49 0.20 -31.20 9.46
N ASN A 50 -1.05 -31.01 9.08
CA ASN A 50 -1.94 -32.06 8.63
C ASN A 50 -2.18 -31.87 7.12
N VAL A 51 -2.01 -32.93 6.34
CA VAL A 51 -2.30 -32.93 4.90
C VAL A 51 -3.51 -33.80 4.64
N TYR A 52 -4.48 -33.25 3.92
CA TYR A 52 -5.70 -33.95 3.54
C TYR A 52 -5.77 -34.12 2.03
N ASN A 53 -6.23 -35.27 1.57
CA ASN A 53 -6.66 -35.45 0.18
C ASN A 53 -8.13 -35.03 0.06
N ALA A 54 -8.45 -34.18 -0.91
CA ALA A 54 -9.83 -33.79 -1.19
C ALA A 54 -10.31 -34.55 -2.44
N THR A 55 -11.10 -35.62 -2.23
CA THR A 55 -11.83 -36.27 -3.31
C THR A 55 -13.26 -35.71 -3.35
N SER A 56 -13.65 -35.13 -4.48
CA SER A 56 -15.04 -34.73 -4.72
C SER A 56 -15.72 -35.78 -5.59
N ASN A 57 -16.76 -36.41 -5.06
CA ASN A 57 -17.70 -37.20 -5.85
C ASN A 57 -19.10 -36.58 -5.69
N HIS A 58 -19.64 -36.09 -6.82
CA HIS A 58 -21.00 -35.56 -7.05
C HIS A 58 -21.84 -35.26 -5.80
N ASN A 59 -21.47 -34.19 -5.08
CA ASN A 59 -22.15 -33.55 -3.92
C ASN A 59 -21.58 -33.83 -2.51
N SER A 60 -20.50 -34.61 -2.37
CA SER A 60 -19.77 -34.71 -1.10
C SER A 60 -18.26 -34.54 -1.29
N SER A 61 -17.65 -33.70 -0.48
CA SER A 61 -16.20 -33.58 -0.32
C SER A 61 -15.79 -34.39 0.91
N ALA A 62 -15.12 -35.52 0.69
CA ALA A 62 -14.51 -36.27 1.79
C ALA A 62 -13.05 -35.80 1.93
N LEU A 63 -12.68 -35.29 3.11
CA LEU A 63 -11.30 -34.97 3.46
C LEU A 63 -10.71 -36.17 4.20
N SER A 64 -9.76 -36.88 3.59
CA SER A 64 -9.02 -37.94 4.27
C SER A 64 -7.64 -37.43 4.68
N LEU A 65 -7.27 -37.61 5.95
CA LEU A 65 -5.94 -37.29 6.45
C LEU A 65 -4.94 -38.29 5.86
N ILE A 66 -3.90 -37.81 5.20
CA ILE A 66 -2.90 -38.64 4.52
C ILE A 66 -1.49 -38.49 5.10
N GLU A 67 -1.19 -37.36 5.75
CA GLU A 67 0.10 -37.14 6.40
C GLU A 67 -0.08 -36.22 7.61
N ARG A 68 0.69 -36.49 8.67
CA ARG A 68 0.83 -35.61 9.83
C ARG A 68 2.31 -35.43 10.17
N ALA A 69 2.75 -34.18 10.22
CA ALA A 69 4.12 -33.83 10.54
C ALA A 69 4.21 -32.77 11.65
N ILE A 70 5.37 -32.72 12.29
CA ILE A 70 5.79 -31.67 13.22
C ILE A 70 6.92 -30.90 12.56
N ILE A 71 6.80 -29.59 12.56
CA ILE A 71 7.80 -28.67 12.03
C ILE A 71 8.30 -27.81 13.18
N ASN A 72 9.62 -27.75 13.36
CA ASN A 72 10.26 -26.86 14.32
C ASN A 72 11.13 -25.85 13.58
N TYR A 73 10.94 -24.58 13.90
CA TYR A 73 11.74 -23.44 13.45
C TYR A 73 12.55 -22.96 14.64
N ASN A 74 13.88 -22.95 14.53
CA ASN A 74 14.78 -22.46 15.56
C ASN A 74 15.69 -21.38 14.96
N VAL A 75 15.56 -20.14 15.45
CA VAL A 75 16.35 -19.00 15.01
C VAL A 75 17.72 -19.02 15.69
N ARG A 76 18.77 -19.18 14.88
CA ARG A 76 20.17 -19.19 15.34
C ARG A 76 20.74 -17.81 15.54
N SER A 77 20.30 -16.84 14.74
CA SER A 77 20.73 -15.45 14.86
C SER A 77 19.73 -14.47 14.23
N ILE A 78 19.71 -13.26 14.79
CA ILE A 78 18.89 -12.13 14.32
C ILE A 78 19.84 -10.96 14.07
N ASN A 79 19.89 -10.47 12.83
CA ASN A 79 20.62 -9.26 12.48
C ASN A 79 19.67 -8.27 11.79
N GLY A 80 19.07 -7.39 12.61
CA GLY A 80 18.04 -6.46 12.17
C GLY A 80 16.78 -7.16 11.65
N THR A 81 16.50 -7.01 10.36
CA THR A 81 15.37 -7.68 9.68
C THR A 81 15.72 -9.06 9.11
N TRP A 82 16.99 -9.47 9.17
CA TRP A 82 17.46 -10.78 8.73
C TRP A 82 17.46 -11.79 9.87
N VAL A 83 16.88 -12.97 9.62
CA VAL A 83 16.86 -14.11 10.54
C VAL A 83 17.51 -15.32 9.89
N ASN A 84 18.40 -15.98 10.63
CA ASN A 84 18.94 -17.28 10.24
C ASN A 84 18.18 -18.35 11.01
N VAL A 85 17.43 -19.20 10.31
CA VAL A 85 16.52 -20.18 10.89
C VAL A 85 16.89 -21.58 10.44
N LEU A 86 16.94 -22.52 11.39
CA LEU A 86 17.00 -23.94 11.14
C LEU A 86 15.56 -24.48 11.17
N VAL A 87 15.12 -25.06 10.06
CA VAL A 87 13.84 -25.75 9.94
C VAL A 87 14.09 -27.25 10.00
N THR A 88 13.46 -27.91 10.96
CA THR A 88 13.47 -29.37 11.08
C THR A 88 12.04 -29.89 11.01
N SER A 89 11.79 -30.83 10.12
CA SER A 89 10.48 -31.43 9.92
C SER A 89 10.61 -32.92 9.61
N ASN A 90 9.65 -33.70 10.08
CA ASN A 90 9.47 -35.09 9.68
C ASN A 90 8.49 -35.25 8.51
N TYR A 91 8.06 -34.15 7.87
CA TYR A 91 7.20 -34.17 6.70
C TYR A 91 7.89 -34.85 5.51
N THR A 92 7.20 -35.79 4.89
CA THR A 92 7.61 -36.39 3.62
C THR A 92 6.78 -35.85 2.47
N LYS A 93 7.38 -35.69 1.28
CA LYS A 93 6.66 -35.16 0.11
C LYS A 93 5.51 -36.10 -0.26
N VAL A 94 4.29 -35.58 -0.30
CA VAL A 94 3.09 -36.34 -0.71
C VAL A 94 2.74 -35.98 -2.16
N ASN A 95 2.52 -36.97 -3.03
CA ASN A 95 2.22 -36.78 -4.45
C ASN A 95 3.22 -35.84 -5.16
N ASN A 96 4.51 -35.95 -4.85
CA ASN A 96 5.59 -35.08 -5.34
C ASN A 96 5.46 -33.58 -4.95
N ILE A 97 4.57 -33.23 -4.04
CA ILE A 97 4.37 -31.85 -3.58
C ILE A 97 5.17 -31.62 -2.29
N SER A 98 6.13 -30.70 -2.37
CA SER A 98 6.89 -30.21 -1.23
C SER A 98 6.21 -28.94 -0.69
N PHE A 99 5.60 -29.04 0.49
CA PHE A 99 5.01 -27.88 1.16
C PHE A 99 6.05 -27.12 1.98
N ILE A 100 6.91 -27.85 2.67
CA ILE A 100 8.01 -27.30 3.46
C ILE A 100 9.28 -28.12 3.27
N SER A 101 10.43 -27.46 3.30
CA SER A 101 11.76 -28.09 3.28
C SER A 101 12.47 -27.92 4.61
N SER A 102 13.08 -29.01 5.09
CA SER A 102 14.03 -28.94 6.21
C SER A 102 15.37 -28.39 5.71
N GLY A 103 16.02 -27.53 6.49
CA GLY A 103 17.26 -26.88 6.08
C GLY A 103 17.61 -25.66 6.92
N ASN A 104 18.70 -24.98 6.55
CA ASN A 104 19.06 -23.68 7.09
C ASN A 104 18.67 -22.61 6.07
N PHE A 105 17.92 -21.61 6.51
CA PHE A 105 17.45 -20.52 5.67
C PHE A 105 17.86 -19.17 6.26
N THR A 106 18.11 -18.21 5.38
CA THR A 106 18.36 -16.82 5.75
C THR A 106 17.25 -15.99 5.13
N ILE A 107 16.33 -15.50 5.96
CA ILE A 107 15.11 -14.82 5.52
C ILE A 107 15.14 -13.38 6.01
N ASN A 108 14.74 -12.44 5.16
CA ASN A 108 14.40 -11.10 5.59
C ASN A 108 12.89 -11.02 5.80
N TYR A 109 12.43 -10.97 7.05
CA TYR A 109 10.99 -11.03 7.34
C TYR A 109 10.21 -9.77 6.93
N ALA A 110 10.89 -8.66 6.65
CA ALA A 110 10.26 -7.44 6.16
C ALA A 110 10.11 -7.47 4.63
N LEU A 111 11.14 -7.94 3.91
CA LEU A 111 11.15 -8.02 2.44
C LEU A 111 10.45 -9.27 1.90
N SER A 112 10.37 -10.35 2.69
CA SER A 112 9.69 -11.61 2.37
C SER A 112 8.77 -12.01 3.54
N PRO A 113 7.69 -11.23 3.80
CA PRO A 113 6.74 -11.55 4.85
C PRO A 113 6.02 -12.88 4.55
N LEU A 114 5.63 -13.61 5.60
CA LEU A 114 4.90 -14.90 5.51
C LEU A 114 5.60 -16.01 4.72
N ASN A 115 6.92 -15.91 4.53
CA ASN A 115 7.69 -16.99 3.94
C ASN A 115 7.52 -18.29 4.76
N LEU A 116 7.23 -19.42 4.11
CA LEU A 116 7.01 -20.70 4.81
C LEU A 116 8.25 -21.20 5.56
N ASP A 117 9.46 -20.79 5.18
CA ASP A 117 10.69 -21.10 5.94
C ASP A 117 10.78 -20.30 7.25
N TYR A 118 9.96 -19.24 7.41
CA TYR A 118 9.82 -18.45 8.63
C TYR A 118 8.44 -17.76 8.70
N PRO A 119 7.37 -18.49 9.09
CA PRO A 119 5.97 -18.05 8.95
C PRO A 119 5.60 -16.96 9.97
N TYR A 120 6.02 -15.73 9.65
CA TYR A 120 5.87 -14.54 10.47
C TYR A 120 5.52 -13.32 9.61
N LEU A 121 4.61 -12.49 10.10
CA LEU A 121 4.26 -11.20 9.53
C LEU A 121 4.62 -10.13 10.54
N PHE A 122 5.49 -9.19 10.18
CA PHE A 122 5.82 -8.07 11.07
C PHE A 122 4.54 -7.36 11.56
N PRO A 123 4.35 -7.13 12.88
CA PRO A 123 3.12 -6.55 13.43
C PRO A 123 2.67 -5.25 12.79
N GLY A 124 3.63 -4.39 12.40
CA GLY A 124 3.32 -3.14 11.70
C GLY A 124 2.79 -3.32 10.27
N PHE A 125 2.59 -4.57 9.81
CA PHE A 125 1.86 -4.88 8.59
C PHE A 125 0.45 -5.40 8.84
N LEU A 126 0.05 -5.68 10.08
CA LEU A 126 -1.33 -6.07 10.37
C LEU A 126 -2.24 -4.90 10.05
N SER A 127 -3.38 -5.13 9.39
CA SER A 127 -4.38 -4.10 9.11
C SER A 127 -5.79 -4.68 9.15
N ASN A 128 -6.77 -3.88 9.58
CA ASN A 128 -8.19 -4.25 9.50
C ASN A 128 -8.84 -3.80 8.18
N SER A 129 -8.02 -3.44 7.20
CA SER A 129 -8.49 -3.05 5.86
C SER A 129 -9.03 -4.24 5.09
N THR A 130 -10.12 -4.02 4.34
CA THR A 130 -10.74 -5.05 3.50
C THR A 130 -9.77 -5.67 2.50
N SER A 131 -8.81 -4.90 1.98
CA SER A 131 -7.74 -5.35 1.10
C SER A 131 -6.55 -4.38 1.18
N TYR A 132 -5.33 -4.88 1.21
CA TYR A 132 -4.09 -4.09 1.13
C TYR A 132 -2.93 -4.94 0.64
N ALA A 133 -1.87 -4.28 0.16
CA ALA A 133 -0.66 -4.95 -0.32
C ALA A 133 0.58 -4.59 0.48
N ILE A 134 1.50 -5.54 0.61
CA ILE A 134 2.86 -5.34 1.08
C ILE A 134 3.77 -5.69 -0.10
N LYS A 135 4.52 -4.70 -0.58
CA LYS A 135 5.31 -4.80 -1.81
C LYS A 135 6.77 -4.49 -1.54
N SER A 136 7.65 -5.41 -1.89
CA SER A 136 9.09 -5.23 -1.91
C SER A 136 9.65 -5.49 -3.32
N ASN A 137 10.97 -5.39 -3.47
CA ASN A 137 11.65 -5.79 -4.71
C ASN A 137 11.58 -7.31 -4.98
N SER A 138 11.26 -8.13 -3.97
CA SER A 138 11.33 -9.59 -4.02
C SER A 138 9.96 -10.25 -3.89
N THR A 139 9.00 -9.60 -3.24
CA THR A 139 7.67 -10.17 -3.00
C THR A 139 6.57 -9.12 -3.15
N THR A 140 5.38 -9.58 -3.53
CA THR A 140 4.15 -8.78 -3.48
C THR A 140 3.09 -9.65 -2.85
N LEU A 141 2.72 -9.30 -1.62
CA LEU A 141 1.75 -10.01 -0.80
C LEU A 141 0.47 -9.16 -0.72
N ILE A 142 -0.67 -9.73 -1.11
CA ILE A 142 -1.97 -9.05 -1.04
C ILE A 142 -2.81 -9.76 0.02
N LEU A 143 -3.23 -9.03 1.05
CA LEU A 143 -4.00 -9.54 2.18
C LEU A 143 -5.37 -8.87 2.24
N SER A 144 -6.38 -9.67 2.56
CA SER A 144 -7.74 -9.23 2.81
C SER A 144 -8.16 -9.63 4.22
N PHE A 145 -8.46 -8.65 5.05
CA PHE A 145 -8.95 -8.90 6.42
C PHE A 145 -10.37 -9.49 6.37
N VAL A 146 -10.58 -10.58 7.11
CA VAL A 146 -11.89 -11.24 7.21
C VAL A 146 -12.58 -10.85 8.51
N ASN A 147 -11.94 -11.15 9.64
CA ASN A 147 -12.45 -10.85 10.98
C ASN A 147 -11.34 -11.02 12.03
N MET A 148 -11.66 -10.69 13.28
CA MET A 148 -10.87 -11.11 14.44
C MET A 148 -11.57 -12.26 15.15
N THR A 149 -10.80 -13.23 15.63
CA THR A 149 -11.27 -14.34 16.46
C THR A 149 -10.42 -14.45 17.72
N ASN A 150 -10.84 -15.23 18.72
CA ASN A 150 -10.02 -15.48 19.90
C ASN A 150 -9.44 -16.90 19.82
N VAL A 151 -8.11 -17.01 19.76
CA VAL A 151 -7.40 -18.28 19.83
C VAL A 151 -6.66 -18.34 21.16
N SER A 152 -7.04 -19.27 22.03
CA SER A 152 -6.44 -19.45 23.36
C SER A 152 -6.42 -18.17 24.22
N GLY A 153 -7.47 -17.34 24.11
CA GLY A 153 -7.61 -16.08 24.86
C GLY A 153 -6.87 -14.88 24.26
N VAL A 154 -6.23 -15.03 23.11
CA VAL A 154 -5.56 -13.93 22.38
C VAL A 154 -6.39 -13.56 21.15
N SER A 155 -6.60 -12.26 20.93
CA SER A 155 -7.26 -11.74 19.72
C SER A 155 -6.38 -11.97 18.50
N THR A 156 -6.87 -12.71 17.52
CA THR A 156 -6.15 -13.20 16.35
C THR A 156 -6.80 -12.65 15.09
N PHE A 157 -6.00 -12.11 14.18
CA PHE A 157 -6.45 -11.56 12.90
C PHE A 157 -6.58 -12.67 11.87
N ILE A 158 -7.75 -12.78 11.23
CA ILE A 158 -7.97 -13.72 10.14
C ILE A 158 -7.84 -13.00 8.80
N TYR A 159 -6.95 -13.50 7.95
CA TYR A 159 -6.70 -12.97 6.62
C TYR A 159 -6.94 -14.03 5.55
N LYS A 160 -7.33 -13.56 4.36
CA LYS A 160 -7.14 -14.28 3.11
C LYS A 160 -5.98 -13.64 2.36
N GLU A 161 -5.01 -14.45 1.97
CA GLU A 161 -4.02 -14.03 0.97
C GLU A 161 -4.66 -14.18 -0.41
N LEU A 162 -4.63 -13.09 -1.18
CA LEU A 162 -5.14 -13.04 -2.55
C LEU A 162 -4.02 -13.22 -3.58
N SER A 163 -2.77 -12.95 -3.19
CA SER A 163 -1.57 -13.07 -4.02
C SER A 163 -0.32 -13.11 -3.11
N PRO A 164 0.75 -13.88 -3.46
CA PRO A 164 0.90 -14.71 -4.65
C PRO A 164 0.11 -16.02 -4.62
N THR A 165 -0.34 -16.45 -3.45
CA THR A 165 -1.11 -17.68 -3.28
C THR A 165 -2.51 -17.38 -2.74
N SER A 166 -3.40 -18.35 -2.85
CA SER A 166 -4.72 -18.29 -2.22
C SER A 166 -4.71 -19.14 -0.96
N LEU A 167 -4.51 -18.49 0.18
CA LEU A 167 -4.45 -19.16 1.48
C LEU A 167 -5.24 -18.40 2.54
N THR A 168 -5.63 -19.11 3.61
CA THR A 168 -6.28 -18.51 4.77
C THR A 168 -5.33 -18.57 5.96
N LEU A 169 -5.15 -17.43 6.62
CA LEU A 169 -4.20 -17.24 7.72
C LEU A 169 -4.93 -16.80 8.98
N ALA A 170 -4.42 -17.23 10.12
CA ALA A 170 -4.75 -16.65 11.41
C ALA A 170 -3.44 -16.16 12.03
N ILE A 171 -3.31 -14.86 12.30
CA ILE A 171 -2.07 -14.23 12.75
C ILE A 171 -2.28 -13.59 14.13
N LEU A 172 -1.40 -13.91 15.07
CA LEU A 172 -1.42 -13.34 16.41
C LEU A 172 -1.00 -11.85 16.38
N PRO A 173 -1.32 -11.03 17.40
CA PRO A 173 -0.96 -9.60 17.42
C PRO A 173 0.54 -9.34 17.37
N ASN A 174 1.35 -10.30 17.83
CA ASN A 174 2.81 -10.23 17.74
C ASN A 174 3.35 -10.70 16.39
N GLY A 175 2.50 -11.02 15.40
CA GLY A 175 2.90 -11.33 14.04
C GLY A 175 3.12 -12.82 13.73
N VAL A 176 3.08 -13.68 14.74
CA VAL A 176 3.25 -15.13 14.55
C VAL A 176 2.02 -15.73 13.89
N VAL A 177 2.21 -16.53 12.85
CA VAL A 177 1.10 -17.25 12.19
C VAL A 177 0.63 -18.36 13.12
N SER A 178 -0.61 -18.28 13.61
CA SER A 178 -1.22 -19.32 14.45
C SER A 178 -1.79 -20.49 13.64
N SER A 179 -2.34 -20.22 12.46
CA SER A 179 -2.76 -21.26 11.53
C SER A 179 -2.67 -20.80 10.08
N LEU A 180 -2.38 -21.73 9.18
CA LEU A 180 -2.35 -21.52 7.73
C LEU A 180 -3.06 -22.69 7.05
N ASN A 181 -3.99 -22.36 6.15
CA ASN A 181 -4.69 -23.32 5.30
C ASN A 181 -4.45 -22.99 3.83
N GLN A 182 -3.89 -23.94 3.08
CA GLN A 182 -3.65 -23.81 1.66
C GLN A 182 -4.11 -25.09 0.94
N THR A 183 -4.83 -24.93 -0.16
CA THR A 183 -5.15 -26.04 -1.06
C THR A 183 -4.30 -25.92 -2.32
N SER A 184 -3.58 -26.98 -2.67
CA SER A 184 -2.75 -27.03 -3.86
C SER A 184 -2.78 -28.44 -4.46
N SER A 185 -3.05 -28.54 -5.76
CA SER A 185 -3.05 -29.79 -6.53
C SER A 185 -3.86 -30.93 -5.88
N GLY A 186 -5.07 -30.61 -5.39
CA GLY A 186 -5.98 -31.58 -4.74
C GLY A 186 -5.65 -31.92 -3.28
N LEU A 187 -4.55 -31.41 -2.75
CA LEU A 187 -4.17 -31.55 -1.34
C LEU A 187 -4.52 -30.29 -0.55
N THR A 188 -5.02 -30.46 0.67
CA THR A 188 -5.22 -29.36 1.62
C THR A 188 -4.22 -29.48 2.75
N PHE A 189 -3.35 -28.48 2.86
CA PHE A 189 -2.34 -28.33 3.90
C PHE A 189 -2.90 -27.44 5.01
N ASN A 190 -2.96 -27.98 6.22
CA ASN A 190 -3.41 -27.28 7.41
C ASN A 190 -2.25 -27.29 8.43
N MET A 191 -1.63 -26.13 8.62
CA MET A 191 -0.54 -25.93 9.57
C MET A 191 -1.06 -25.15 10.78
N ASN A 192 -0.91 -25.69 11.98
CA ASN A 192 -1.32 -25.03 13.24
C ASN A 192 -0.15 -24.91 14.20
N LEU A 193 -0.07 -23.77 14.87
CA LEU A 193 0.95 -23.46 15.87
C LEU A 193 0.66 -24.23 17.16
N LEU A 194 1.68 -24.93 17.67
CA LEU A 194 1.66 -25.60 18.97
C LEU A 194 2.28 -24.71 20.06
N SER A 195 3.41 -24.08 19.77
CA SER A 195 4.13 -23.23 20.71
C SER A 195 5.07 -22.27 19.98
N TYR A 196 5.38 -21.15 20.62
CA TYR A 196 6.41 -20.21 20.15
C TYR A 196 7.12 -19.53 21.31
N GLN A 197 8.31 -19.02 21.06
CA GLN A 197 9.03 -18.11 21.95
C GLN A 197 9.44 -16.87 21.16
N ASN A 198 9.44 -15.72 21.83
CA ASN A 198 9.81 -14.44 21.22
C ASN A 198 11.18 -13.98 21.72
N SER A 199 11.87 -13.22 20.87
CA SER A 199 13.05 -12.45 21.25
C SER A 199 12.70 -11.36 22.28
N SER A 200 13.75 -10.73 22.82
CA SER A 200 13.61 -9.40 23.41
C SER A 200 13.02 -8.41 22.39
N TYR A 201 12.42 -7.34 22.90
CA TYR A 201 11.86 -6.29 22.05
C TYR A 201 12.93 -5.62 21.17
N LEU A 202 12.60 -5.49 19.89
CA LEU A 202 13.31 -4.68 18.91
C LEU A 202 12.64 -3.32 18.79
N LYS A 203 13.44 -2.31 18.44
CA LYS A 203 12.99 -0.93 18.26
C LYS A 203 13.03 -0.56 16.77
N SER A 204 11.91 -0.07 16.26
CA SER A 204 11.87 0.72 15.02
C SER A 204 12.31 2.16 15.31
N MET A 205 12.73 2.87 14.26
CA MET A 205 13.01 4.31 14.33
C MET A 205 12.03 5.07 13.46
N ASN A 206 11.74 6.32 13.82
CA ASN A 206 11.01 7.21 12.94
C ASN A 206 11.94 7.63 11.79
N PHE A 207 11.47 7.49 10.55
CA PHE A 207 12.22 7.97 9.38
C PHE A 207 12.10 9.49 9.23
N THR A 208 10.93 10.05 9.55
CA THR A 208 10.63 11.47 9.45
C THR A 208 10.08 11.99 10.79
N ASN A 209 10.02 13.32 10.93
CA ASN A 209 9.42 13.97 12.11
C ASN A 209 7.96 14.39 11.86
N ARG A 210 7.41 14.15 10.66
CA ARG A 210 6.07 14.55 10.23
C ARG A 210 5.22 13.34 9.86
N PRO A 211 3.92 13.34 10.17
CA PRO A 211 3.05 12.19 9.97
C PRO A 211 2.92 11.77 8.49
N GLY A 212 3.04 12.71 7.55
CA GLY A 212 2.97 12.46 6.11
C GLY A 212 3.40 13.69 5.30
N TYR A 213 3.51 13.50 3.99
CA TYR A 213 3.83 14.53 3.00
C TYR A 213 2.82 14.46 1.87
N LEU A 214 2.11 15.57 1.65
CA LEU A 214 1.03 15.65 0.68
C LEU A 214 1.48 16.38 -0.58
N TYR A 215 1.22 15.78 -1.73
CA TYR A 215 1.49 16.34 -3.05
C TYR A 215 0.21 16.45 -3.85
N VAL A 216 0.04 17.53 -4.62
CA VAL A 216 -0.95 17.55 -5.70
C VAL A 216 -0.35 16.85 -6.91
N ASN A 217 -1.14 15.96 -7.50
CA ASN A 217 -0.83 15.35 -8.78
C ASN A 217 -1.46 16.16 -9.91
N LEU A 218 -0.62 16.74 -10.74
CA LEU A 218 -1.00 17.57 -11.87
C LEU A 218 -0.72 16.82 -13.18
N THR A 219 -1.74 16.58 -13.99
CA THR A 219 -1.60 15.91 -15.30
C THR A 219 -1.71 16.94 -16.41
N PHE A 220 -0.85 16.84 -17.43
CA PHE A 220 -0.92 17.73 -18.58
C PHE A 220 -2.17 17.44 -19.43
N SER A 221 -3.04 18.43 -19.59
CA SER A 221 -4.20 18.36 -20.47
C SER A 221 -3.87 19.00 -21.81
N ARG A 222 -3.92 18.20 -22.88
CA ARG A 222 -3.76 18.70 -24.25
C ARG A 222 -4.87 19.66 -24.67
N PHE A 223 -6.06 19.54 -24.07
CA PHE A 223 -7.19 20.40 -24.41
C PHE A 223 -6.99 21.82 -23.90
N SER A 224 -6.45 21.96 -22.68
CA SER A 224 -6.18 23.28 -22.08
C SER A 224 -4.73 23.72 -22.23
N MET A 225 -3.87 22.90 -22.84
CA MET A 225 -2.42 23.11 -22.99
C MET A 225 -1.73 23.50 -21.66
N THR A 226 -2.21 22.93 -20.56
CA THR A 226 -1.71 23.23 -19.21
C THR A 226 -1.90 22.03 -18.28
N TYR A 227 -1.15 22.02 -17.18
CA TYR A 227 -1.28 21.07 -16.10
C TYR A 227 -2.57 21.32 -15.31
N GLN A 228 -3.33 20.26 -15.05
CA GLN A 228 -4.58 20.30 -14.28
C GLN A 228 -4.49 19.34 -13.09
N PRO A 229 -5.01 19.71 -11.90
CA PRO A 229 -5.12 18.80 -10.77
C PRO A 229 -5.94 17.56 -11.12
N SER A 230 -5.37 16.39 -10.84
CA SER A 230 -5.96 15.08 -11.08
C SER A 230 -6.24 14.31 -9.77
N GLY A 231 -5.59 14.70 -8.69
CA GLY A 231 -5.75 14.11 -7.36
C GLY A 231 -4.64 14.58 -6.41
N TYR A 232 -4.56 13.96 -5.24
CA TYR A 232 -3.43 14.11 -4.32
C TYR A 232 -2.76 12.76 -4.05
N LEU A 233 -1.48 12.83 -3.72
CA LEU A 233 -0.71 11.71 -3.20
C LEU A 233 -0.24 12.05 -1.80
N GLU A 234 -0.61 11.24 -0.81
CA GLU A 234 -0.03 11.34 0.53
C GLU A 234 0.95 10.21 0.77
N TYR A 235 2.19 10.59 1.07
CA TYR A 235 3.27 9.68 1.43
C TYR A 235 3.43 9.64 2.94
N VAL A 236 3.40 8.45 3.50
CA VAL A 236 3.55 8.21 4.94
C VAL A 236 4.68 7.23 5.16
N TYR A 237 5.47 7.45 6.20
CA TYR A 237 6.65 6.65 6.53
C TYR A 237 6.50 6.00 7.90
N PRO A 238 5.69 4.93 8.03
CA PRO A 238 5.32 4.39 9.34
C PRO A 238 6.52 4.08 10.24
N SER A 239 7.61 3.54 9.67
CA SER A 239 8.77 3.09 10.44
C SER A 239 9.99 2.85 9.55
N LEU A 240 11.17 3.12 10.08
CA LEU A 240 12.45 2.62 9.62
C LEU A 240 12.88 1.44 10.49
N LEU A 241 12.88 0.24 9.90
CA LEU A 241 13.32 -0.98 10.56
C LEU A 241 14.85 -1.09 10.57
N PRO A 242 15.43 -1.86 11.51
CA PRO A 242 16.86 -2.16 11.51
C PRO A 242 17.36 -2.71 10.17
N GLY A 243 18.57 -2.32 9.78
CA GLY A 243 19.14 -2.64 8.46
C GLY A 243 18.71 -1.69 7.34
N ASN A 244 18.24 -0.47 7.69
CA ASN A 244 17.84 0.58 6.74
C ASN A 244 16.70 0.16 5.81
N ILE A 245 15.73 -0.59 6.33
CA ILE A 245 14.53 -0.99 5.61
C ILE A 245 13.39 -0.04 5.98
N LEU A 246 12.99 0.79 5.03
CA LEU A 246 11.92 1.76 5.17
C LEU A 246 10.58 1.13 4.80
N LEU A 247 9.57 1.37 5.65
CA LEU A 247 8.18 1.15 5.31
C LEU A 247 7.61 2.47 4.80
N MET A 248 7.01 2.45 3.61
CA MET A 248 6.42 3.62 2.97
C MET A 248 5.02 3.28 2.46
N SER A 249 4.01 3.99 2.94
CA SER A 249 2.65 3.90 2.43
C SER A 249 2.34 5.08 1.52
N VAL A 250 1.69 4.83 0.39
CA VAL A 250 1.26 5.86 -0.55
C VAL A 250 -0.25 5.79 -0.69
N TYR A 251 -0.92 6.91 -0.44
CA TYR A 251 -2.37 7.05 -0.53
C TYR A 251 -2.73 7.93 -1.72
N ASN A 252 -3.41 7.33 -2.69
CA ASN A 252 -4.05 8.07 -3.78
C ASN A 252 -5.34 8.69 -3.25
N ILE A 253 -5.50 10.00 -3.34
CA ILE A 253 -6.69 10.71 -2.86
C ILE A 253 -7.36 11.34 -4.08
N GLN A 254 -8.52 10.80 -4.44
CA GLN A 254 -9.29 11.24 -5.61
C GLN A 254 -10.44 12.17 -5.19
N PHE A 255 -10.85 13.02 -6.13
CA PHE A 255 -11.92 14.02 -5.93
C PHE A 255 -13.37 13.49 -6.14
N TYR A 256 -13.60 12.18 -6.23
CA TYR A 256 -14.90 11.64 -6.63
C TYR A 256 -15.93 11.57 -5.50
N GLN A 257 -17.08 12.23 -5.69
CA GLN A 257 -18.22 12.22 -4.77
C GLN A 257 -18.68 10.79 -4.40
N GLY A 258 -18.66 10.46 -3.11
CA GLY A 258 -19.28 9.28 -2.51
C GLY A 258 -18.35 8.26 -1.83
N ALA A 259 -17.03 8.37 -1.95
CA ALA A 259 -16.06 7.47 -1.31
C ALA A 259 -15.26 8.14 -0.18
N LYS A 260 -14.82 7.35 0.82
CA LYS A 260 -13.87 7.80 1.85
C LYS A 260 -12.51 8.13 1.21
N VAL A 261 -11.73 9.01 1.83
CA VAL A 261 -10.36 9.35 1.39
C VAL A 261 -9.48 8.11 1.36
N GLY A 262 -8.74 7.93 0.26
CA GLY A 262 -7.98 6.71 -0.06
C GLY A 262 -8.68 5.93 -1.18
N GLY A 263 -8.25 6.15 -2.41
CA GLY A 263 -8.69 5.40 -3.58
C GLY A 263 -8.09 3.99 -3.62
N TYR A 264 -8.75 3.08 -4.32
CA TYR A 264 -8.21 1.75 -4.58
C TYR A 264 -7.12 1.84 -5.63
N ASP A 265 -6.01 1.14 -5.41
CA ASP A 265 -5.03 0.81 -6.45
C ASP A 265 -5.31 -0.62 -6.98
N ILE A 266 -4.76 -0.96 -8.14
CA ILE A 266 -4.88 -2.30 -8.71
C ILE A 266 -3.48 -2.92 -8.78
N ILE A 267 -3.23 -3.94 -7.96
CA ILE A 267 -2.02 -4.76 -8.02
C ILE A 267 -2.39 -6.17 -8.43
N ASN A 268 -1.73 -6.72 -9.44
CA ASN A 268 -1.99 -8.08 -9.94
C ASN A 268 -3.49 -8.32 -10.23
N SER A 269 -4.16 -7.31 -10.81
CA SER A 269 -5.60 -7.31 -11.09
C SER A 269 -6.52 -7.40 -9.86
N GLN A 270 -5.99 -7.21 -8.65
CA GLN A 270 -6.76 -7.14 -7.41
C GLN A 270 -6.86 -5.69 -6.92
N PRO A 271 -8.06 -5.21 -6.57
CA PRO A 271 -8.21 -3.91 -5.92
C PRO A 271 -7.64 -4.00 -4.50
N VAL A 272 -6.73 -3.08 -4.19
CA VAL A 272 -6.12 -2.93 -2.87
C VAL A 272 -6.38 -1.53 -2.37
N ASN A 273 -6.77 -1.39 -1.10
CA ASN A 273 -7.13 -0.07 -0.61
C ASN A 273 -5.86 0.81 -0.44
N PHE A 274 -4.73 0.20 -0.07
CA PHE A 274 -3.44 0.87 0.01
C PHE A 274 -2.28 -0.12 -0.14
N ILE A 275 -1.09 0.42 -0.34
CA ILE A 275 0.14 -0.33 -0.57
C ILE A 275 1.18 0.11 0.45
N ILE A 276 1.79 -0.85 1.14
CA ILE A 276 2.99 -0.65 1.96
C ILE A 276 4.18 -1.09 1.12
N ASN A 277 4.95 -0.13 0.61
CA ASN A 277 6.21 -0.38 -0.06
C ASN A 277 7.32 -0.58 0.98
N VAL A 278 8.13 -1.62 0.79
CA VAL A 278 9.16 -2.07 1.72
C VAL A 278 10.48 -2.18 0.96
N GLY A 279 11.49 -1.43 1.38
CA GLY A 279 12.78 -1.40 0.71
C GLY A 279 13.75 -0.42 1.35
N SER A 280 14.93 -0.24 0.76
CA SER A 280 15.82 0.81 1.23
C SER A 280 15.31 2.20 0.79
N PRO A 281 15.55 3.28 1.56
CA PRO A 281 15.09 4.63 1.22
C PRO A 281 15.48 5.10 -0.20
N ASN A 282 16.62 4.65 -0.72
CA ASN A 282 17.11 5.05 -2.05
C ASN A 282 16.49 4.25 -3.20
N GLU A 283 15.94 3.08 -2.92
CA GLU A 283 15.26 2.22 -3.90
C GLU A 283 13.77 2.55 -4.03
N LEU A 284 13.18 3.13 -2.98
CA LEU A 284 11.77 3.52 -2.95
C LEU A 284 11.56 4.92 -3.58
N VAL A 285 10.35 5.14 -4.11
CA VAL A 285 9.84 6.44 -4.59
C VAL A 285 9.47 7.32 -3.39
N THR A 286 10.46 7.73 -2.60
CA THR A 286 10.23 8.56 -1.40
C THR A 286 10.15 10.05 -1.76
N ASN A 287 9.87 10.91 -0.78
CA ASN A 287 9.96 12.36 -0.94
C ASN A 287 11.36 12.90 -0.66
N PHE A 288 12.35 12.01 -0.45
CA PHE A 288 13.70 12.40 -0.08
C PHE A 288 14.72 11.82 -1.04
N VAL A 289 15.75 12.60 -1.33
CA VAL A 289 16.86 12.20 -2.18
C VAL A 289 18.14 12.08 -1.35
N SER A 290 19.01 11.16 -1.72
CA SER A 290 20.38 11.13 -1.19
C SER A 290 21.29 11.92 -2.12
N ILE A 291 21.97 12.95 -1.61
CA ILE A 291 22.84 13.81 -2.42
C ILE A 291 24.30 13.53 -2.07
N LYS A 292 25.12 13.26 -3.10
CA LYS A 292 26.58 13.10 -2.98
C LYS A 292 27.25 13.64 -4.23
N ASN A 293 28.26 14.51 -4.07
CA ASN A 293 29.07 15.03 -5.18
C ASN A 293 28.24 15.58 -6.36
N ASN A 294 27.32 16.51 -6.10
CA ASN A 294 26.41 17.10 -7.10
C ASN A 294 25.55 16.09 -7.87
N THR A 295 25.37 14.90 -7.31
CA THR A 295 24.50 13.86 -7.85
C THR A 295 23.44 13.53 -6.82
N ALA A 296 22.18 13.43 -7.25
CA ALA A 296 21.08 12.96 -6.40
C ALA A 296 20.72 11.51 -6.78
N TYR A 297 20.49 10.67 -5.77
CA TYR A 297 20.04 9.29 -5.91
C TYR A 297 18.61 9.17 -5.39
N TRP A 298 17.72 8.67 -6.25
CA TRP A 298 16.29 8.57 -5.95
C TRP A 298 15.64 7.50 -6.82
N ASN A 299 14.77 6.67 -6.23
CA ASN A 299 14.04 5.60 -6.94
C ASN A 299 14.97 4.76 -7.85
N SER A 300 16.09 4.28 -7.29
CA SER A 300 17.12 3.51 -8.01
C SER A 300 17.74 4.23 -9.23
N SER A 301 17.50 5.53 -9.38
CA SER A 301 17.97 6.35 -10.50
C SER A 301 18.94 7.42 -10.04
N THR A 302 19.83 7.81 -10.94
CA THR A 302 20.86 8.82 -10.69
C THR A 302 20.52 10.10 -11.44
N PHE A 303 20.47 11.22 -10.74
CA PHE A 303 20.13 12.52 -11.30
C PHE A 303 21.32 13.48 -11.21
N GLN A 304 21.57 14.19 -12.30
CA GLN A 304 22.67 15.15 -12.43
C GLN A 304 22.21 16.54 -12.02
N PHE A 305 23.03 17.24 -11.23
CA PHE A 305 22.75 18.63 -10.88
C PHE A 305 22.75 19.53 -12.11
N VAL A 306 21.73 20.37 -12.22
CA VAL A 306 21.55 21.33 -13.31
C VAL A 306 21.91 22.75 -12.83
N GLY A 307 21.40 23.14 -11.67
CA GLY A 307 21.59 24.49 -11.14
C GLY A 307 20.70 24.78 -9.94
N ASN A 308 20.79 26.01 -9.43
CA ASN A 308 19.90 26.52 -8.40
C ASN A 308 18.82 27.39 -9.04
N VAL A 309 17.58 27.27 -8.56
CA VAL A 309 16.42 28.00 -9.10
C VAL A 309 15.51 28.48 -7.97
N THR A 310 14.87 29.62 -8.15
CA THR A 310 13.79 30.09 -7.27
C THR A 310 12.45 29.83 -7.96
N LYS A 311 11.53 29.12 -7.29
CA LYS A 311 10.20 28.81 -7.83
C LYS A 311 9.11 29.10 -6.80
N ASN A 312 7.92 29.46 -7.29
CA ASN A 312 6.70 29.50 -6.49
C ASN A 312 5.92 28.21 -6.74
N ILE A 313 5.74 27.40 -5.69
CA ILE A 313 5.06 26.11 -5.73
C ILE A 313 3.95 26.16 -4.69
N GLN A 314 2.70 25.96 -5.13
CA GLN A 314 1.51 25.99 -4.27
C GLN A 314 1.46 27.24 -3.34
N GLY A 315 1.82 28.40 -3.89
CA GLY A 315 1.80 29.68 -3.17
C GLY A 315 3.01 29.95 -2.27
N THR A 316 3.95 29.01 -2.13
CA THR A 316 5.18 29.17 -1.34
C THR A 316 6.39 29.33 -2.26
N THR A 317 7.22 30.35 -2.00
CA THR A 317 8.49 30.54 -2.72
C THR A 317 9.61 29.72 -2.10
N TYR A 318 10.30 28.93 -2.93
CA TYR A 318 11.42 28.08 -2.53
C TYR A 318 12.69 28.43 -3.30
N ASN A 319 13.84 28.23 -2.65
CA ASN A 319 15.15 28.20 -3.30
C ASN A 319 15.57 26.73 -3.43
N LEU A 320 15.58 26.22 -4.66
CA LEU A 320 15.63 24.80 -4.98
C LEU A 320 16.91 24.46 -5.74
N GLN A 321 17.39 23.25 -5.55
CA GLN A 321 18.40 22.61 -6.39
C GLN A 321 17.69 21.77 -7.44
N GLU A 322 17.99 22.01 -8.72
CA GLU A 322 17.43 21.27 -9.84
C GLU A 322 18.35 20.09 -10.20
N TYR A 323 17.75 18.91 -10.30
CA TYR A 323 18.41 17.68 -10.73
C TYR A 323 17.64 17.05 -11.89
N SER A 324 18.33 16.51 -12.89
CA SER A 324 17.69 15.88 -14.04
C SER A 324 18.19 14.46 -14.32
N ASN A 325 17.28 13.61 -14.76
CA ASN A 325 17.56 12.30 -15.34
C ASN A 325 16.93 12.25 -16.73
N ILE A 326 17.74 11.92 -17.74
CA ILE A 326 17.31 11.88 -19.14
C ILE A 326 17.57 10.47 -19.67
N LEU A 327 16.51 9.80 -20.10
CA LEU A 327 16.60 8.51 -20.76
C LEU A 327 16.63 8.73 -22.28
N VAL A 328 17.74 8.37 -22.91
CA VAL A 328 17.91 8.44 -24.37
C VAL A 328 17.99 7.03 -24.94
N ARG A 329 17.22 6.76 -26.01
CA ARG A 329 17.35 5.53 -26.82
C ARG A 329 17.51 5.93 -28.28
N ASN A 330 18.52 5.39 -28.96
CA ASN A 330 18.80 5.68 -30.37
C ASN A 330 18.83 7.19 -30.69
N ASN A 331 19.49 7.98 -29.82
CA ASN A 331 19.55 9.45 -29.90
C ASN A 331 18.21 10.21 -29.76
N VAL A 332 17.13 9.53 -29.36
CA VAL A 332 15.85 10.15 -29.05
C VAL A 332 15.66 10.17 -27.53
N THR A 333 15.31 11.34 -26.98
CA THR A 333 14.90 11.45 -25.57
C THR A 333 13.55 10.77 -25.41
N VAL A 334 13.54 9.64 -24.69
CA VAL A 334 12.35 8.82 -24.42
C VAL A 334 11.59 9.37 -23.22
N SER A 335 12.32 9.74 -22.18
CA SER A 335 11.76 10.41 -21.00
C SER A 335 12.78 11.33 -20.34
N LYS A 336 12.27 12.32 -19.62
CA LYS A 336 13.02 13.24 -18.78
C LYS A 336 12.26 13.41 -17.47
N THR A 337 12.98 13.25 -16.36
CA THR A 337 12.50 13.55 -15.02
C THR A 337 13.35 14.67 -14.44
N ILE A 338 12.70 15.70 -13.89
CA ILE A 338 13.34 16.80 -13.18
C ILE A 338 12.86 16.78 -11.72
N LEU A 339 13.79 16.81 -10.78
CA LEU A 339 13.51 16.94 -9.36
C LEU A 339 13.97 18.33 -8.89
N TYR A 340 13.07 19.03 -8.21
CA TYR A 340 13.38 20.26 -7.50
C TYR A 340 13.46 19.99 -6.02
N VAL A 341 14.64 20.18 -5.43
CA VAL A 341 14.96 19.70 -4.09
C VAL A 341 15.30 20.84 -3.15
N GLU A 342 14.73 20.82 -1.94
CA GLU A 342 15.12 21.66 -0.81
C GLU A 342 15.58 20.76 0.35
N LYS A 343 16.82 20.93 0.84
CA LYS A 343 17.35 20.18 2.00
C LYS A 343 17.08 18.67 1.93
N ASN A 344 17.39 18.07 0.78
CA ASN A 344 17.15 16.65 0.45
C ASN A 344 15.67 16.23 0.28
N MET A 345 14.70 17.13 0.43
CA MET A 345 13.28 16.86 0.19
C MET A 345 12.87 17.31 -1.22
N ILE A 346 12.14 16.48 -1.94
CA ILE A 346 11.58 16.82 -3.26
C ILE A 346 10.39 17.75 -3.05
N VAL A 347 10.46 18.97 -3.55
CA VAL A 347 9.35 19.94 -3.49
C VAL A 347 8.50 19.86 -4.75
N GLU A 348 9.12 19.53 -5.89
CA GLU A 348 8.42 19.28 -7.15
C GLU A 348 9.14 18.18 -7.95
N GLU A 349 8.36 17.30 -8.57
CA GLU A 349 8.80 16.36 -9.61
C GLU A 349 8.08 16.73 -10.91
N ASP A 350 8.82 16.90 -12.00
CA ASP A 350 8.28 17.07 -13.35
C ASP A 350 8.75 15.89 -14.22
N TYR A 351 7.79 15.11 -14.70
CA TYR A 351 8.03 13.96 -15.56
C TYR A 351 7.43 14.18 -16.93
N ASN A 352 8.24 13.94 -17.97
CA ASN A 352 7.81 13.96 -19.35
C ASN A 352 8.31 12.71 -20.08
N GLN A 353 7.40 12.02 -20.76
CA GLN A 353 7.67 10.91 -21.64
C GLN A 353 7.14 11.23 -23.04
N THR A 354 7.89 10.85 -24.07
CA THR A 354 7.50 11.02 -25.48
C THR A 354 7.13 9.69 -26.13
N ILE A 355 7.71 8.57 -25.67
CA ILE A 355 7.59 7.22 -26.23
C ILE A 355 7.44 6.20 -25.08
N PRO A 356 6.54 5.19 -25.14
CA PRO A 356 5.66 4.81 -26.25
C PRO A 356 4.43 5.71 -26.43
N SER A 357 4.07 6.49 -25.40
CA SER A 357 3.01 7.48 -25.46
C SER A 357 3.47 8.75 -24.76
N VAL A 358 2.95 9.88 -25.22
CA VAL A 358 3.21 11.16 -24.58
C VAL A 358 2.45 11.20 -23.27
N LEU A 359 3.20 11.23 -22.18
CA LEU A 359 2.70 11.36 -20.82
C LEU A 359 3.49 12.46 -20.14
N SER A 360 2.79 13.35 -19.45
CA SER A 360 3.41 14.45 -18.75
C SER A 360 2.62 14.68 -17.46
N TYR A 361 3.32 14.61 -16.34
CA TYR A 361 2.74 14.87 -15.03
C TYR A 361 3.73 15.62 -14.16
N LYS A 362 3.19 16.28 -13.15
CA LYS A 362 3.96 16.99 -12.15
C LYS A 362 3.39 16.69 -10.76
N LEU A 363 4.26 16.43 -9.80
CA LEU A 363 3.92 16.38 -8.39
C LEU A 363 4.43 17.65 -7.72
N GLU A 364 3.58 18.37 -7.00
CA GLU A 364 3.97 19.58 -6.27
C GLU A 364 3.60 19.45 -4.79
N LEU A 365 4.55 19.73 -3.89
CA LEU A 365 4.36 19.64 -2.45
C LEU A 365 3.35 20.69 -1.97
N ILE A 366 2.35 20.25 -1.20
CA ILE A 366 1.44 21.12 -0.47
C ILE A 366 1.98 21.25 0.96
N ASN A 367 2.61 22.39 1.26
CA ASN A 367 3.32 22.56 2.53
C ASN A 367 2.36 22.51 3.73
N SER A 368 2.71 21.68 4.72
CA SER A 368 2.04 21.61 6.04
C SER A 368 0.57 21.18 6.00
N SER A 369 0.17 20.47 4.95
CA SER A 369 -1.18 19.94 4.80
C SER A 369 -1.20 18.43 5.07
N TYR A 370 -2.06 18.03 5.99
CA TYR A 370 -2.49 16.65 6.23
C TYR A 370 -3.97 16.57 5.91
N ILE A 371 -4.39 15.56 5.15
CA ILE A 371 -5.82 15.34 4.92
C ILE A 371 -6.34 14.49 6.07
N ASN A 372 -7.29 15.04 6.82
CA ASN A 372 -8.00 14.25 7.82
C ASN A 372 -8.73 13.09 7.11
N PRO A 373 -8.54 11.82 7.55
CA PRO A 373 -9.18 10.65 6.95
C PRO A 373 -10.71 10.67 7.00
N ASP A 374 -11.29 11.42 7.93
CA ASP A 374 -12.74 11.57 8.06
C ASP A 374 -13.30 12.66 7.12
N THR A 375 -12.43 13.44 6.47
CA THR A 375 -12.85 14.42 5.47
C THR A 375 -13.28 13.72 4.20
N SER A 376 -14.44 14.08 3.66
CA SER A 376 -14.85 13.72 2.31
C SER A 376 -14.48 14.88 1.36
N PHE A 377 -13.83 14.58 0.24
CA PHE A 377 -13.44 15.55 -0.81
C PHE A 377 -12.56 16.69 -0.30
N PRO A 378 -11.31 16.42 0.12
CA PRO A 378 -10.37 17.49 0.38
C PRO A 378 -10.14 18.29 -0.92
N ASP A 379 -10.49 19.58 -0.93
CA ASP A 379 -10.05 20.52 -1.96
C ASP A 379 -9.06 21.50 -1.32
N LEU A 380 -7.77 21.20 -1.48
CA LEU A 380 -6.67 21.96 -0.88
C LEU A 380 -6.02 22.92 -1.88
N THR A 381 -6.34 22.77 -3.16
CA THR A 381 -5.80 23.59 -4.25
C THR A 381 -6.78 24.65 -4.73
N GLY A 382 -8.02 24.63 -4.21
CA GLY A 382 -9.03 25.63 -4.48
C GLY A 382 -9.41 25.69 -5.94
N TYR A 383 -9.57 24.53 -6.60
CA TYR A 383 -10.00 24.51 -8.00
C TYR A 383 -11.49 24.88 -8.09
N PHE A 384 -11.79 26.17 -7.95
CA PHE A 384 -13.10 26.76 -8.17
C PHE A 384 -13.32 27.00 -9.65
N ASN A 385 -13.39 25.93 -10.46
CA ASN A 385 -13.97 26.09 -11.78
C ASN A 385 -15.49 25.90 -11.68
N SER A 386 -16.17 26.95 -11.21
CA SER A 386 -17.64 27.04 -11.29
C SER A 386 -18.14 27.17 -12.74
N THR A 387 -17.21 27.31 -13.69
CA THR A 387 -17.46 27.38 -15.12
C THR A 387 -17.01 26.08 -15.78
N LEU A 388 -17.97 25.24 -16.12
CA LEU A 388 -17.73 24.15 -17.07
C LEU A 388 -16.94 24.68 -18.28
N PRO A 389 -15.98 23.92 -18.84
CA PRO A 389 -15.21 24.34 -20.02
C PRO A 389 -16.10 24.67 -21.22
N PHE A 390 -17.35 24.21 -21.17
CA PHE A 390 -18.44 24.68 -22.01
C PHE A 390 -19.52 25.27 -21.11
N LYS A 391 -19.85 26.55 -21.31
CA LYS A 391 -21.07 27.12 -20.74
C LYS A 391 -22.23 26.27 -21.27
N ALA A 392 -23.03 25.67 -20.39
CA ALA A 392 -24.23 24.97 -20.82
C ALA A 392 -25.06 25.94 -21.68
N ILE A 393 -25.11 25.71 -22.99
CA ILE A 393 -25.95 26.51 -23.87
C ILE A 393 -27.36 26.21 -23.40
N ASN A 394 -28.11 27.27 -23.06
CA ASN A 394 -29.52 27.15 -22.69
C ASN A 394 -30.19 26.19 -23.70
N PRO A 395 -30.95 25.17 -23.27
CA PRO A 395 -31.61 24.22 -24.16
C PRO A 395 -32.36 24.90 -25.32
N SER A 396 -32.93 26.08 -25.08
CA SER A 396 -33.58 26.91 -26.09
C SER A 396 -32.60 27.40 -27.16
N GLY A 397 -31.41 27.87 -26.78
CA GLY A 397 -30.36 28.30 -27.70
C GLY A 397 -29.76 27.14 -28.50
N SER A 398 -29.58 25.98 -27.87
CA SER A 398 -29.11 24.77 -28.56
C SER A 398 -30.13 24.29 -29.60
N PHE A 399 -31.42 24.36 -29.28
CA PHE A 399 -32.50 24.04 -30.23
C PHE A 399 -32.54 25.02 -31.39
N THR A 400 -32.44 26.33 -31.14
CA THR A 400 -32.40 27.35 -32.21
C THR A 400 -31.21 27.15 -33.15
N ILE A 401 -30.01 26.89 -32.61
CA ILE A 401 -28.82 26.61 -33.43
C ILE A 401 -29.03 25.35 -34.27
N ALA A 402 -29.56 24.27 -33.68
CA ALA A 402 -29.85 23.03 -34.39
C ALA A 402 -30.86 23.26 -35.53
N VAL A 403 -31.94 24.01 -35.30
CA VAL A 403 -32.94 24.34 -36.32
C VAL A 403 -32.33 25.15 -37.47
N ILE A 404 -31.52 26.17 -37.16
CA ILE A 404 -30.84 26.99 -38.18
C ILE A 404 -29.91 26.14 -39.04
N VAL A 405 -29.05 25.33 -38.42
CA VAL A 405 -28.12 24.45 -39.15
C VAL A 405 -28.89 23.46 -40.02
N THR A 406 -29.96 22.88 -39.49
CA THR A 406 -30.80 21.95 -40.26
C THR A 406 -31.47 22.64 -41.45
N LEU A 407 -31.99 23.86 -41.30
CA LEU A 407 -32.55 24.65 -42.40
C LEU A 407 -31.52 25.01 -43.46
N VAL A 408 -30.30 25.37 -43.06
CA VAL A 408 -29.21 25.67 -43.99
C VAL A 408 -28.82 24.42 -44.78
N VAL A 409 -28.68 23.26 -44.11
CA VAL A 409 -28.38 21.99 -44.77
C VAL A 409 -29.51 21.59 -45.73
N VAL A 410 -30.77 21.70 -45.32
CA VAL A 410 -31.92 21.43 -46.18
C VAL A 410 -31.96 22.39 -47.37
N ALA A 411 -31.70 23.68 -47.17
CA ALA A 411 -31.65 24.65 -48.27
C ALA A 411 -30.52 24.33 -49.26
N ILE A 412 -29.33 23.98 -48.76
CA ILE A 412 -28.21 23.52 -49.59
C ILE A 412 -28.59 22.25 -50.37
N LEU A 413 -29.21 21.26 -49.71
CA LEU A 413 -29.67 20.04 -50.35
C LEU A 413 -30.74 20.32 -51.41
N VAL A 414 -31.72 21.18 -51.14
CA VAL A 414 -32.76 21.57 -52.11
C VAL A 414 -32.16 22.28 -53.31
N ILE A 415 -31.17 23.17 -53.11
CA ILE A 415 -30.45 23.85 -54.19
C ILE A 415 -29.64 22.85 -55.01
N LEU A 416 -28.98 21.88 -54.34
CA LEU A 416 -28.20 20.83 -55.00
C LEU A 416 -29.08 19.81 -55.74
N HIS A 417 -30.30 19.55 -55.28
CA HIS A 417 -31.24 18.60 -55.90
C HIS A 417 -32.09 19.23 -57.02
N ARG A 418 -32.07 20.55 -57.15
CA ARG A 418 -32.74 21.31 -58.21
C ARG A 418 -31.83 21.58 -59.42
N ARG A 419 -30.54 21.20 -59.33
CA ARG A 419 -29.66 20.95 -60.47
C ARG A 419 -29.65 19.46 -60.77
#